data_AF-A0A2V9A6C4-F1
#
_entry.id   AF-A0A2V9A6C4-F1
#
_cell.length_a   1.000
_cell.length_b   1.000
_cell.length_c   1.000
_cell.angle_alpha   90.00
_cell.angle_beta   90.00
_cell.angle_gamma   90.00
#
_symmetry.space_group_name_H-M   'P 1'
#
loop_
_entity.id
_entity.type
_entity.pdbx_description
1 polymer ?
#
loop_
_entity_poly.entity_id
_entity_poly.type
_entity_poly.pdbx_seq_one_letter_code
_entity_poly.pdbx_strand_id
1 'polypeptide(L)' 'MDLPGFRLHPLKGELKGFWAVTVRANWRVIFHFADREASDVDYVDYH' A
#
# COMPACT_ATOMS: atom_id res chain seq x y z
N MET A 1 7.75 -9.08 -6.94
CA MET A 1 8.17 -8.58 -5.62
C MET A 1 7.81 -9.66 -4.59
N ASP A 2 8.64 -10.69 -4.46
CA ASP A 2 8.48 -11.74 -3.44
C ASP A 2 9.30 -11.38 -2.19
N LEU A 3 8.86 -10.32 -1.51
CA LEU A 3 9.37 -9.93 -0.20
C LEU A 3 8.30 -10.24 0.85
N PRO A 4 8.34 -11.42 1.50
CA PRO A 4 7.27 -11.89 2.37
C PRO A 4 6.95 -10.94 3.55
N GLY A 5 7.87 -10.03 3.91
CA GLY A 5 7.65 -9.03 4.96
C GLY A 5 6.72 -7.87 4.60
N PHE A 6 6.53 -7.58 3.30
CA PHE A 6 5.80 -6.38 2.88
C PHE A 6 4.29 -6.55 2.85
N ARG A 7 3.76 -7.78 2.93
CA ARG A 7 2.31 -8.06 3.02
C ARG A 7 1.50 -7.19 2.06
N LEU A 8 1.83 -7.22 0.76
CA LEU A 8 1.14 -6.44 -0.27
C LEU A 8 -0.33 -6.86 -0.35
N HIS A 9 -1.25 -5.90 -0.23
CA HIS A 9 -2.68 -6.17 -0.35
C HIS A 9 -3.44 -4.95 -0.91
N PRO A 10 -4.55 -5.16 -1.64
CA PRO A 10 -5.38 -4.08 -2.13
C PRO A 10 -6.25 -3.50 -1.00
N LEU A 11 -6.53 -2.20 -1.08
CA LEU A 11 -7.40 -1.48 -0.16
C LEU A 11 -8.86 -1.46 -0.65
N LYS A 12 -9.78 -1.10 0.25
CA LYS A 12 -11.24 -1.10 0.04
C LYS A 12 -11.85 0.21 0.52
N GLY A 13 -13.13 0.43 0.22
CA GLY A 13 -13.85 1.66 0.59
C GLY A 13 -13.37 2.85 -0.24
N GLU A 14 -13.15 4.00 0.42
CA GLU A 14 -12.68 5.24 -0.21
C GLU A 14 -11.30 5.09 -0.88
N LEU A 15 -10.48 4.15 -0.42
CA LEU A 15 -9.16 3.85 -0.98
C LEU A 15 -9.17 2.71 -1.99
N LYS A 16 -10.34 2.34 -2.54
CA LYS A 16 -10.42 1.31 -3.58
C LYS A 16 -9.57 1.71 -4.78
N GLY A 17 -8.69 0.81 -5.21
CA GLY A 17 -7.71 1.05 -6.28
C GLY A 17 -6.29 1.27 -5.75
N PHE A 18 -6.14 1.64 -4.49
CA PHE A 18 -4.85 1.69 -3.83
C PHE A 18 -4.40 0.32 -3.34
N TRP A 19 -3.09 0.17 -3.24
CA TRP A 19 -2.39 -0.96 -2.66
C TRP A 19 -1.62 -0.51 -1.44
N ALA A 20 -1.44 -1.40 -0.47
CA ALA A 20 -0.68 -1.13 0.74
C ALA A 20 0.44 -2.15 0.94
N VAL A 21 1.59 -1.67 1.39
CA VAL A 21 2.69 -2.49 1.92
C VAL A 21 2.98 -2.14 3.37
N THR A 22 3.33 -3.16 4.16
CA THR A 22 3.73 -3.01 5.56
C THR A 22 5.19 -2.59 5.65
N VAL A 23 5.42 -1.46 6.34
CA VAL A 23 6.77 -1.01 6.71
C VAL A 23 7.12 -1.53 8.09
N ARG A 24 6.35 -1.18 9.12
CA ARG A 24 6.58 -1.61 10.51
C ARG A 24 5.31 -1.49 11.35
N ALA A 25 4.99 -2.51 12.14
CA ALA A 25 3.81 -2.52 13.02
C ALA A 25 2.53 -2.10 12.26
N ASN A 26 1.94 -0.96 12.61
CA ASN A 26 0.72 -0.42 12.01
C ASN A 26 0.97 0.50 10.81
N TRP A 27 2.23 0.87 10.54
CA TRP A 27 2.56 1.76 9.43
C TRP A 27 2.50 1.07 8.08
N ARG A 28 1.86 1.74 7.12
CA ARG A 28 1.70 1.31 5.73
C ARG A 28 2.16 2.41 4.77
N VAL A 29 2.79 2.02 3.67
CA VAL A 29 2.84 2.87 2.47
C VAL A 29 1.67 2.45 1.59
N ILE A 30 0.85 3.42 1.18
CA ILE A 30 -0.22 3.23 0.22
C ILE A 30 0.16 3.88 -1.10
N PHE A 31 -0.26 3.29 -2.21
CA PHE A 31 0.02 3.83 -3.54
C PHE A 31 -1.01 3.32 -4.55
N HIS A 32 -1.28 4.12 -5.56
CA HIS A 32 -1.96 3.66 -6.75
C HIS A 32 -0.92 3.07 -7.72
N PHE A 33 -1.29 1.98 -8.41
CA PHE A 33 -0.37 1.31 -9.34
C PHE A 33 -1.05 1.07 -10.68
N ALA A 34 -0.58 1.76 -11.71
CA ALA A 34 -1.09 1.69 -13.08
C ALA A 34 0.07 1.84 -14.07
N ASP A 35 -0.02 1.18 -15.23
CA ASP A 35 0.96 1.29 -16.32
C ASP A 35 2.42 1.06 -15.89
N ARG A 36 2.62 0.20 -14.88
CA ARG A 36 3.92 -0.12 -14.25
C ARG A 36 4.55 1.02 -13.45
N GLU A 37 3.78 2.07 -13.15
CA GLU A 37 4.19 3.21 -12.34
C GLU A 37 3.39 3.26 -11.03
N ALA A 38 4.04 3.78 -9.99
CA ALA A 38 3.40 4.06 -8.71
C ALA A 38 3.12 5.56 -8.59
N SER A 39 1.88 5.91 -8.28
CA SER A 39 1.43 7.29 -8.07
C SER A 39 0.74 7.42 -6.71
N ASP A 40 0.47 8.67 -6.31
CA ASP A 40 -0.35 8.99 -5.13
C ASP A 40 0.14 8.27 -3.86
N VAL A 41 1.46 8.31 -3.67
CA VAL A 41 2.16 7.58 -2.61
C VAL A 41 1.99 8.33 -1.29
N ASP A 42 1.52 7.63 -0.26
CA ASP A 42 1.36 8.18 1.09
C ASP A 42 1.83 7.20 2.17
N TYR A 43 2.18 7.72 3.36
CA TYR A 43 2.63 6.96 4.52
C TYR A 43 1.67 7.13 5.69
N VAL A 44 0.90 6.08 5.95
CA VAL A 44 -0.26 6.12 6.85
C VAL A 44 -0.08 5.19 8.04
N ASP A 45 -0.56 5.61 9.20
CA ASP A 45 -0.71 4.74 10.38
C ASP A 45 -2.11 4.12 10.38
N TYR A 46 -2.18 2.80 10.44
CA TYR A 46 -3.43 2.10 10.69
C TYR A 46 -3.66 2.06 12.21
N HIS A 47 -4.26 3.12 12.76
CA HIS A 47 -4.83 3.15 14.11
C HIS A 47 -6.31 3.50 14.05
#